data_AF-A0A6M4AQ74-F1
#
_entry.id   AF-A0A6M4AQ74-F1
#
_cell.length_a   1.000
_cell.length_b   1.000
_cell.length_c   1.000
_cell.angle_alpha   90.00
_cell.angle_beta   90.00
_cell.angle_gamma   90.00
#
_symmetry.space_group_name_H-M   'P 1'
#
loop_
_entity.id
_entity.type
_entity.pdbx_description
1 polymer ?
#
loop_
_entity_poly.entity_id
_entity_poly.type
_entity_poly.pdbx_seq_one_letter_code
_entity_poly.pdbx_strand_id
1 'polypeptide(L)'
;MRTVMLMLGASATLAMATPLQAQEGTATADVSAGEAETNYAGPDPERLAAAGRLIDRIWPVGTYRRIMESTMSVGAEAAEASIETMTWATSENGKLARRAQHEARTGRPLRRAPDEEQAIASVAEGMANITATLLTAIDQAEPAVRAALTRIYARRYNLNELNELDAFFATPTGRRYAEDSITLMNDPEMVAATTSMVEGTLADVLPGQAEAASEAAAAATNHAASKF
;
A
#
# COMPACT_ATOMS: atom_id res chain seq x y z
N MET A 1 -12.90 -21.77 -93.48
CA MET A 1 -11.53 -21.73 -94.05
C MET A 1 -10.68 -20.76 -93.26
N ARG A 2 -9.58 -21.29 -92.70
CA ARG A 2 -8.23 -20.70 -92.54
C ARG A 2 -8.01 -19.52 -91.57
N THR A 3 -7.39 -19.74 -90.39
CA THR A 3 -5.95 -19.68 -90.02
C THR A 3 -5.42 -18.25 -89.80
N VAL A 4 -5.07 -17.87 -88.54
CA VAL A 4 -3.68 -17.68 -87.99
C VAL A 4 -3.16 -16.24 -88.22
N MET A 5 -2.57 -15.46 -87.29
CA MET A 5 -1.33 -15.61 -86.48
C MET A 5 -1.25 -14.36 -85.54
N LEU A 6 -1.02 -14.42 -84.22
CA LEU A 6 0.20 -14.66 -83.42
C LEU A 6 1.23 -13.48 -83.35
N MET A 7 1.62 -13.21 -82.09
CA MET A 7 2.87 -12.61 -81.54
C MET A 7 2.91 -11.12 -81.20
N LEU A 8 3.73 -10.62 -80.25
CA LEU A 8 4.41 -11.04 -79.00
C LEU A 8 5.46 -9.92 -78.73
N GLY A 9 5.69 -9.51 -77.48
CA GLY A 9 6.90 -8.74 -77.07
C GLY A 9 6.57 -7.67 -76.02
N ALA A 10 6.94 -7.72 -74.73
CA ALA A 10 8.16 -8.08 -73.98
C ALA A 10 9.16 -6.92 -73.75
N SER A 11 9.43 -6.69 -72.45
CA SER A 11 10.61 -6.04 -71.83
C SER A 11 10.65 -4.49 -71.81
N ALA A 12 11.14 -3.74 -70.81
CA ALA A 12 11.58 -3.83 -69.40
C ALA A 12 12.76 -2.84 -69.23
N THR A 13 12.70 -1.87 -68.30
CA THR A 13 13.91 -1.22 -67.70
C THR A 13 13.57 -0.46 -66.41
N LEU A 14 14.57 -0.38 -65.53
CA LEU A 14 14.55 -0.12 -64.09
C LEU A 14 14.94 1.32 -63.68
N ALA A 15 14.61 1.65 -62.41
CA ALA A 15 15.35 2.44 -61.41
C ALA A 15 15.22 3.97 -61.31
N MET A 16 14.81 4.48 -60.13
CA MET A 16 15.67 5.12 -59.08
C MET A 16 14.81 5.85 -58.01
N ALA A 17 15.34 6.01 -56.79
CA ALA A 17 14.65 6.44 -55.56
C ALA A 17 14.78 7.95 -55.21
N THR A 18 13.72 8.51 -54.59
CA THR A 18 13.51 9.62 -53.59
C THR A 18 14.46 10.83 -53.44
N PRO A 19 13.94 12.04 -53.14
CA PRO A 19 13.74 12.53 -51.74
C PRO A 19 12.38 13.26 -51.52
N LEU A 20 11.67 13.11 -50.40
CA LEU A 20 11.76 13.73 -49.04
C LEU A 20 11.39 15.23 -48.95
N GLN A 21 10.39 15.50 -48.10
CA GLN A 21 9.95 16.76 -47.44
C GLN A 21 8.87 17.66 -48.08
N ALA A 22 7.84 17.87 -47.25
CA ALA A 22 7.04 19.09 -47.04
C ALA A 22 5.94 19.46 -48.04
N GLN A 23 4.71 19.00 -47.75
CA GLN A 23 3.54 19.88 -47.74
C GLN A 23 2.64 19.54 -46.54
N GLU A 24 2.75 20.36 -45.50
CA GLU A 24 1.74 20.52 -44.46
C GLU A 24 0.45 21.06 -45.09
N GLY A 25 -0.68 20.45 -44.73
CA GLY A 25 -2.02 20.89 -45.12
C GLY A 25 -3.02 20.43 -44.07
N THR A 26 -3.28 21.32 -43.12
CA THR A 26 -4.25 21.22 -42.03
C THR A 26 -5.66 20.81 -42.51
N ALA A 27 -6.21 19.76 -41.93
CA ALA A 27 -7.65 19.50 -41.89
C ALA A 27 -8.04 19.05 -40.47
N THR A 28 -8.46 20.01 -39.67
CA THR A 28 -9.11 19.85 -38.37
C THR A 28 -10.58 19.50 -38.54
N ALA A 29 -11.03 18.52 -37.74
CA ALA A 29 -12.36 18.36 -37.14
C ALA A 29 -13.55 17.99 -38.05
N ASP A 30 -13.81 16.68 -38.09
CA ASP A 30 -15.16 16.17 -37.79
C ASP A 30 -15.02 15.09 -36.71
N VAL A 31 -14.90 15.55 -35.46
CA VAL A 31 -15.15 14.72 -34.29
C VAL A 31 -16.66 14.75 -34.10
N SER A 32 -17.37 13.98 -34.93
CA SER A 32 -18.71 13.56 -34.58
C SER A 32 -18.54 12.70 -33.35
N ALA A 33 -18.92 13.29 -32.21
CA ALA A 33 -19.01 12.64 -30.92
C ALA A 33 -19.90 11.42 -31.07
N GLY A 34 -19.26 10.28 -31.39
CA GLY A 34 -19.76 8.99 -30.99
C GLY A 34 -19.82 9.06 -29.48
N GLU A 35 -21.01 9.37 -28.97
CA GLU A 35 -21.43 8.97 -27.65
C GLU A 35 -21.15 7.47 -27.56
N ALA A 36 -19.93 7.15 -27.09
CA ALA A 36 -19.65 5.89 -26.45
C ALA A 36 -20.51 5.93 -25.18
N GLU A 37 -21.80 5.64 -25.37
CA GLU A 37 -22.60 5.01 -24.35
C GLU A 37 -21.74 3.87 -23.84
N THR A 38 -21.12 4.11 -22.69
CA THR A 38 -20.40 3.10 -21.93
C THR A 38 -21.48 2.15 -21.44
N ASN A 39 -21.86 1.26 -22.34
CA ASN A 39 -22.62 0.08 -22.03
C ASN A 39 -21.71 -0.69 -21.07
N TYR A 40 -21.93 -0.48 -19.76
CA TYR A 40 -21.34 -1.25 -18.68
C TYR A 40 -21.93 -2.67 -18.71
N ALA A 41 -21.85 -3.34 -19.86
CA ALA A 41 -21.91 -4.78 -19.91
C ALA A 41 -20.78 -5.26 -19.01
N GLY A 42 -21.14 -5.98 -17.95
CA GLY A 42 -20.16 -6.53 -17.02
C GLY A 42 -19.04 -7.26 -17.77
N PRO A 43 -17.86 -7.42 -17.15
CA PRO A 43 -16.74 -8.10 -17.81
C PRO A 43 -17.19 -9.47 -18.32
N ASP A 44 -16.76 -9.79 -19.54
CA ASP A 44 -17.01 -11.06 -20.23
C ASP A 44 -16.84 -12.26 -19.28
N PRO A 45 -17.77 -13.24 -19.25
CA PRO A 45 -17.63 -14.48 -18.48
C PRO A 45 -16.26 -15.16 -18.59
N GLU A 46 -15.61 -15.12 -19.76
CA GLU A 46 -14.28 -15.72 -19.93
C GLU A 46 -13.21 -14.97 -19.13
N ARG A 47 -13.28 -13.63 -19.12
CA ARG A 47 -12.39 -12.79 -18.31
C ARG A 47 -12.65 -12.95 -16.83
N LEU A 48 -13.91 -13.10 -16.42
CA LEU A 48 -14.26 -13.40 -15.03
C LEU A 48 -13.67 -14.73 -14.57
N ALA A 49 -13.77 -15.77 -15.40
CA ALA A 49 -13.20 -17.08 -15.09
C ALA A 49 -11.66 -17.03 -15.02
N ALA A 50 -11.01 -16.34 -15.96
CA ALA A 50 -9.55 -16.18 -15.97
C ALA A 50 -9.05 -15.37 -14.76
N ALA A 51 -9.71 -14.25 -14.44
CA ALA A 51 -9.41 -13.47 -13.26
C ALA A 51 -9.65 -14.25 -11.96
N GLY A 52 -10.66 -15.13 -11.90
CA GLY A 52 -10.89 -16.02 -10.77
C GLY A 52 -9.68 -16.90 -10.48
N ARG A 53 -9.17 -17.61 -11.50
CA ARG A 53 -7.97 -18.45 -11.37
C ARG A 53 -6.74 -17.66 -10.93
N LEU A 54 -6.56 -16.47 -11.50
CA LEU A 54 -5.44 -15.60 -11.13
C LEU A 54 -5.51 -15.17 -9.66
N ILE A 55 -6.69 -14.74 -9.18
CA ILE A 55 -6.89 -14.36 -7.77
C ILE A 55 -6.70 -15.55 -6.83
N ASP A 56 -7.04 -16.77 -7.24
CA ASP A 56 -6.73 -18.02 -6.52
C ASP A 56 -5.23 -18.25 -6.31
N ARG A 57 -4.39 -17.73 -7.21
CA ARG A 57 -2.93 -17.80 -7.06
C ARG A 57 -2.34 -16.63 -6.27
N ILE A 58 -2.82 -15.41 -6.52
CA ILE A 58 -2.25 -14.21 -5.86
C ILE A 58 -2.74 -14.10 -4.41
N TRP A 59 -4.01 -14.42 -4.15
CA TRP A 59 -4.64 -14.32 -2.84
C TRP A 59 -5.27 -15.67 -2.45
N PRO A 60 -4.47 -16.67 -2.05
CA PRO A 60 -5.00 -17.94 -1.52
C PRO A 60 -5.93 -17.72 -0.33
N VAL A 61 -6.84 -18.67 -0.09
CA VAL A 61 -7.73 -18.61 1.07
C VAL A 61 -6.94 -18.51 2.37
N GLY A 62 -7.38 -17.64 3.29
CA GLY A 62 -6.71 -17.39 4.57
C GLY A 62 -5.54 -16.42 4.47
N THR A 63 -5.27 -15.83 3.30
CA THR A 63 -4.19 -14.83 3.15
C THR A 63 -4.45 -13.61 4.03
N TYR A 64 -5.70 -13.13 4.10
CA TYR A 64 -6.06 -12.01 4.98
C TYR A 64 -5.82 -12.32 6.47
N ARG A 65 -6.16 -13.54 6.90
CA ARG A 65 -5.87 -14.00 8.26
C ARG A 65 -4.36 -13.99 8.53
N ARG A 66 -3.57 -14.57 7.63
CA ARG A 66 -2.09 -14.63 7.77
C ARG A 66 -1.46 -13.25 7.83
N ILE A 67 -1.93 -12.30 7.01
CA ILE A 67 -1.47 -10.91 7.07
C ILE A 67 -1.78 -10.32 8.44
N MET A 68 -3.01 -10.48 8.92
CA MET A 68 -3.42 -9.93 10.21
C MET A 68 -2.62 -10.56 11.36
N GLU A 69 -2.45 -11.88 11.35
CA GLU A 69 -1.60 -12.60 12.31
C GLU A 69 -0.15 -12.10 12.28
N SER A 70 0.42 -11.88 11.09
CA SER A 70 1.76 -11.31 10.94
C SER A 70 1.85 -9.89 11.49
N THR A 71 0.91 -9.00 11.15
CA THR A 71 0.85 -7.64 11.70
C THR A 71 0.68 -7.64 13.22
N MET A 72 -0.12 -8.56 13.74
CA MET A 72 -0.31 -8.72 15.17
C MET A 72 0.94 -9.27 15.87
N SER A 73 1.71 -10.16 15.24
CA SER A 73 2.99 -10.63 15.76
C SER A 73 3.98 -9.47 15.86
N VAL A 74 4.13 -8.68 14.79
CA VAL A 74 4.99 -7.48 14.81
C VAL A 74 4.53 -6.50 15.89
N GLY A 75 3.21 -6.31 16.03
CA GLY A 75 2.64 -5.49 17.11
C GLY A 75 2.91 -6.05 18.51
N ALA A 76 2.87 -7.38 18.67
CA ALA A 76 3.14 -8.06 19.94
C ALA A 76 4.62 -7.95 20.32
N GLU A 77 5.55 -8.10 19.36
CA GLU A 77 6.99 -7.89 19.56
C GLU A 77 7.28 -6.44 19.95
N ALA A 78 6.66 -5.47 19.27
CA ALA A 78 6.77 -4.05 19.63
C ALA A 78 6.17 -3.76 21.03
N ALA A 79 5.05 -4.40 21.37
CA ALA A 79 4.44 -4.30 22.69
C ALA A 79 5.32 -4.94 23.77
N GLU A 80 5.97 -6.08 23.49
CA GLU A 80 6.91 -6.74 24.39
C GLU A 80 8.13 -5.86 24.64
N ALA A 81 8.75 -5.30 23.60
CA ALA A 81 9.85 -4.35 23.75
C ALA A 81 9.44 -3.11 24.57
N SER A 82 8.19 -2.66 24.39
CA SER A 82 7.61 -1.56 25.18
C SER A 82 7.36 -1.97 26.64
N ILE A 83 6.89 -3.20 26.88
CA ILE A 83 6.71 -3.78 28.22
C ILE A 83 8.05 -3.98 28.88
N GLU A 84 9.09 -4.46 28.19
CA GLU A 84 10.44 -4.61 28.74
C GLU A 84 11.01 -3.25 29.15
N THR A 85 10.86 -2.25 28.29
CA THR A 85 11.23 -0.86 28.62
C THR A 85 10.44 -0.33 29.82
N MET A 86 9.13 -0.58 29.86
CA MET A 86 8.31 -0.24 31.02
C MET A 86 8.68 -1.04 32.27
N THR A 87 8.99 -2.33 32.14
CA THR A 87 9.34 -3.26 33.23
C THR A 87 10.69 -2.91 33.82
N TRP A 88 11.67 -2.55 32.98
CA TRP A 88 12.89 -1.89 33.42
C TRP A 88 12.53 -0.62 34.19
N ALA A 89 11.66 0.24 33.63
CA ALA A 89 11.29 1.50 34.27
C ALA A 89 10.51 1.29 35.58
N THR A 90 9.72 0.22 35.70
CA THR A 90 8.90 -0.16 36.87
C THR A 90 9.59 -1.17 37.78
N SER A 91 10.77 -1.67 37.43
CA SER A 91 11.63 -2.44 38.33
C SER A 91 12.04 -1.57 39.52
N GLU A 92 12.52 -2.17 40.62
CA GLU A 92 13.04 -1.36 41.73
C GLU A 92 14.15 -0.41 41.24
N ASN A 93 15.02 -0.86 40.33
CA ASN A 93 16.07 -0.02 39.74
C ASN A 93 15.52 1.14 38.89
N GLY A 94 14.53 0.89 38.03
CA GLY A 94 13.91 1.96 37.24
C GLY A 94 13.02 2.90 38.06
N LYS A 95 12.35 2.38 39.09
CA LYS A 95 11.58 3.16 40.07
C LYS A 95 12.50 4.08 40.87
N LEU A 96 13.68 3.60 41.26
CA LEU A 96 14.71 4.38 41.93
C LEU A 96 15.25 5.48 41.02
N ALA A 97 15.59 5.17 39.76
CA ALA A 97 16.05 6.14 38.78
C ALA A 97 14.99 7.24 38.52
N ARG A 98 13.72 6.86 38.33
CA ARG A 98 12.62 7.83 38.12
C ARG A 98 12.28 8.63 39.37
N ARG A 99 12.35 8.06 40.57
CA ARG A 99 12.18 8.82 41.82
C ARG A 99 13.30 9.82 41.99
N ALA A 100 14.55 9.42 41.79
CA ALA A 100 15.69 10.32 41.85
C ALA A 100 15.55 11.48 40.85
N GLN A 101 15.11 11.20 39.62
CA GLN A 101 14.89 12.23 38.60
C GLN A 101 13.67 13.14 38.91
N HIS A 102 12.56 12.56 39.38
CA HIS A 102 11.36 13.31 39.75
C HIS A 102 11.62 14.19 40.98
N GLU A 103 12.29 13.67 42.00
CA GLU A 103 12.65 14.37 43.22
C GLU A 103 13.69 15.46 42.94
N ALA A 104 14.67 15.20 42.08
CA ALA A 104 15.58 16.23 41.58
C ALA A 104 14.84 17.36 40.82
N ARG A 105 13.75 17.03 40.12
CA ARG A 105 12.98 18.01 39.33
C ARG A 105 11.90 18.76 40.13
N THR A 106 11.34 18.14 41.17
CA THR A 106 10.12 18.64 41.85
C THR A 106 10.23 18.75 43.36
N GLY A 107 11.30 18.23 43.97
CA GLY A 107 11.52 18.23 45.41
C GLY A 107 10.54 17.38 46.23
N ARG A 108 9.76 16.49 45.60
CA ARG A 108 8.73 15.67 46.28
C ARG A 108 8.73 14.20 45.82
N PRO A 109 8.50 13.23 46.74
CA PRO A 109 8.47 11.80 46.40
C PRO A 109 7.11 11.33 45.86
N LEU A 110 7.13 10.33 44.98
CA LEU A 110 5.95 9.65 44.39
C LEU A 110 5.49 8.44 45.23
N ARG A 111 4.17 8.33 45.48
CA ARG A 111 3.52 7.24 46.26
C ARG A 111 3.05 6.08 45.35
N ARG A 112 3.04 4.85 45.88
CA ARG A 112 2.78 3.57 45.19
C ARG A 112 1.27 3.25 45.13
N ALA A 113 0.79 2.69 44.01
CA ALA A 113 -0.56 2.14 43.87
C ALA A 113 -0.54 0.60 44.04
N PRO A 114 -1.54 0.00 44.70
CA PRO A 114 -1.74 -1.45 44.74
C PRO A 114 -2.61 -1.87 43.53
N ASP A 115 -2.59 -3.15 43.14
CA ASP A 115 -3.55 -3.80 42.21
C ASP A 115 -3.17 -3.91 40.70
N GLU A 116 -1.89 -3.78 40.35
CA GLU A 116 -1.41 -3.76 38.95
C GLU A 116 -1.56 -5.11 38.19
N GLU A 117 -1.42 -6.24 38.88
CA GLU A 117 -1.34 -7.57 38.24
C GLU A 117 -2.69 -8.11 37.73
N GLN A 118 -3.78 -7.88 38.48
CA GLN A 118 -5.14 -8.24 38.03
C GLN A 118 -5.61 -7.36 36.88
N ALA A 119 -5.20 -6.08 36.87
CA ALA A 119 -5.47 -5.17 35.78
C ALA A 119 -4.82 -5.66 34.48
N ILE A 120 -3.53 -6.05 34.52
CA ILE A 120 -2.81 -6.59 33.36
C ILE A 120 -3.48 -7.86 32.82
N ALA A 121 -3.84 -8.81 33.69
CA ALA A 121 -4.48 -10.05 33.28
C ALA A 121 -5.84 -9.81 32.57
N SER A 122 -6.69 -8.93 33.13
CA SER A 122 -7.99 -8.61 32.54
C SER A 122 -7.88 -7.91 31.17
N VAL A 123 -6.87 -7.05 31.00
CA VAL A 123 -6.58 -6.38 29.72
C VAL A 123 -6.10 -7.40 28.68
N ALA A 124 -5.21 -8.31 29.06
CA ALA A 124 -4.71 -9.34 28.16
C ALA A 124 -5.83 -10.27 27.65
N GLU A 125 -6.74 -10.69 28.55
CA GLU A 125 -7.89 -11.53 28.19
C GLU A 125 -8.86 -10.78 27.26
N GLY A 126 -9.15 -9.51 27.56
CA GLY A 126 -9.99 -8.67 26.70
C GLY A 126 -9.42 -8.51 25.29
N MET A 127 -8.10 -8.29 25.18
CA MET A 127 -7.41 -8.18 23.88
C MET A 127 -7.47 -9.49 23.09
N ALA A 128 -7.23 -10.63 23.74
CA ALA A 128 -7.31 -11.94 23.07
C ALA A 128 -8.70 -12.22 22.48
N ASN A 129 -9.77 -11.86 23.21
CA ASN A 129 -11.14 -12.05 22.73
C ASN A 129 -11.49 -11.13 21.55
N ILE A 130 -11.02 -9.87 21.58
CA ILE A 130 -11.17 -8.93 20.46
C ILE A 130 -10.47 -9.48 19.21
N THR A 131 -9.24 -9.96 19.36
CA THR A 131 -8.47 -10.59 18.28
C THR A 131 -9.22 -11.77 17.66
N ALA A 132 -9.70 -12.71 18.47
CA ALA A 132 -10.40 -13.89 17.97
C ALA A 132 -11.68 -13.51 17.19
N THR A 133 -12.41 -12.49 17.67
CA THR A 133 -13.61 -11.97 17.01
C THR A 133 -13.26 -11.33 15.66
N LEU A 134 -12.19 -10.54 15.60
CA LEU A 134 -11.71 -9.90 14.37
C LEU A 134 -11.29 -10.92 13.32
N LEU A 135 -10.52 -11.93 13.70
CA LEU A 135 -10.08 -12.98 12.77
C LEU A 135 -11.29 -13.72 12.17
N THR A 136 -12.27 -14.07 13.00
CA THR A 136 -13.52 -14.70 12.55
C THR A 136 -14.28 -13.83 11.55
N ALA A 137 -14.40 -12.52 11.82
CA ALA A 137 -15.07 -11.59 10.91
C ALA A 137 -14.35 -11.46 9.56
N ILE A 138 -13.01 -11.51 9.56
CA ILE A 138 -12.19 -11.48 8.34
C ILE A 138 -12.45 -12.71 7.48
N ASP A 139 -12.46 -13.91 8.07
CA ASP A 139 -12.71 -15.13 7.31
C ASP A 139 -14.09 -15.13 6.64
N GLN A 140 -15.09 -14.56 7.33
CA GLN A 140 -16.45 -14.41 6.79
C GLN A 140 -16.51 -13.39 5.65
N ALA A 141 -15.69 -12.33 5.71
CA ALA A 141 -15.64 -11.29 4.69
C ALA A 141 -14.81 -11.71 3.45
N GLU A 142 -13.84 -12.59 3.62
CA GLU A 142 -12.88 -12.98 2.59
C GLU A 142 -13.52 -13.40 1.25
N PRO A 143 -14.57 -14.25 1.21
CA PRO A 143 -15.21 -14.62 -0.06
C PRO A 143 -15.75 -13.43 -0.86
N ALA A 144 -16.34 -12.44 -0.17
CA ALA A 144 -16.88 -11.23 -0.81
C ALA A 144 -15.77 -10.34 -1.37
N VAL A 145 -14.65 -10.22 -0.63
CA VAL A 145 -13.47 -9.47 -1.08
C VAL A 145 -12.85 -10.12 -2.32
N ARG A 146 -12.70 -11.45 -2.32
CA ARG A 146 -12.17 -12.19 -3.48
C ARG A 146 -13.06 -12.03 -4.70
N ALA A 147 -14.37 -12.15 -4.54
CA ALA A 147 -15.33 -11.91 -5.63
C ALA A 147 -15.28 -10.46 -6.16
N ALA A 148 -14.97 -9.47 -5.30
CA ALA A 148 -14.74 -8.10 -5.75
C ALA A 148 -13.43 -7.97 -6.54
N LEU A 149 -12.33 -8.56 -6.06
CA LEU A 149 -11.04 -8.56 -6.75
C LEU A 149 -11.12 -9.23 -8.12
N THR A 150 -11.77 -10.40 -8.23
CA THR A 150 -12.00 -11.07 -9.51
C THR A 150 -12.70 -10.16 -10.51
N ARG A 151 -13.77 -9.46 -10.09
CA ARG A 151 -14.48 -8.51 -10.96
C ARG A 151 -13.62 -7.30 -11.32
N ILE A 152 -12.79 -6.80 -10.39
CA ILE A 152 -11.88 -5.68 -10.66
C ILE A 152 -10.85 -6.09 -11.73
N TYR A 153 -10.21 -7.25 -11.57
CA TYR A 153 -9.21 -7.76 -12.51
C TYR A 153 -9.83 -8.04 -13.89
N ALA A 154 -11.00 -8.67 -13.94
CA ALA A 154 -11.70 -8.95 -15.20
C ALA A 154 -12.10 -7.68 -15.98
N ARG A 155 -12.29 -6.54 -15.29
CA ARG A 155 -12.53 -5.24 -15.94
C ARG A 155 -11.25 -4.55 -16.38
N ARG A 156 -10.16 -4.71 -15.63
CA ARG A 156 -8.89 -3.99 -15.86
C ARG A 156 -8.00 -4.65 -16.89
N TYR A 157 -8.04 -5.98 -16.99
CA TYR A 157 -7.16 -6.76 -17.84
C TYR A 157 -7.96 -7.50 -18.91
N ASN A 158 -7.39 -7.60 -20.11
CA ASN A 158 -7.94 -8.44 -21.17
C ASN A 158 -7.61 -9.93 -20.92
N LEU A 159 -8.21 -10.83 -21.71
CA LEU A 159 -8.05 -12.27 -21.50
C LEU A 159 -6.60 -12.74 -21.68
N ASN A 160 -5.85 -12.16 -22.62
CA ASN A 160 -4.46 -12.53 -22.85
C ASN A 160 -3.57 -12.13 -21.66
N GLU A 161 -3.71 -10.90 -21.18
CA GLU A 161 -3.00 -10.39 -20.00
C GLU A 161 -3.30 -11.24 -18.75
N LEU A 162 -4.56 -11.60 -18.53
CA LEU A 162 -4.95 -12.47 -17.41
C LEU A 162 -4.28 -13.85 -17.51
N ASN A 163 -4.18 -14.43 -18.70
CA ASN A 163 -3.54 -15.72 -18.91
C ASN A 163 -2.01 -15.64 -18.79
N GLU A 164 -1.39 -14.56 -19.23
CA GLU A 164 0.06 -14.33 -19.06
C GLU A 164 0.41 -14.17 -17.58
N LEU A 165 -0.36 -13.37 -16.84
CA LEU A 165 -0.21 -13.24 -15.39
C LEU A 165 -0.42 -14.59 -14.70
N ASP A 166 -1.48 -15.31 -15.06
CA ASP A 166 -1.75 -16.65 -14.52
C ASP A 166 -0.55 -17.59 -14.73
N ALA A 167 0.01 -17.62 -15.93
CA ALA A 167 1.18 -18.42 -16.27
C ALA A 167 2.42 -18.01 -15.46
N PHE A 168 2.67 -16.71 -15.27
CA PHE A 168 3.76 -16.23 -14.44
C PHE A 168 3.61 -16.69 -12.98
N PHE A 169 2.44 -16.48 -12.38
CA PHE A 169 2.16 -16.89 -11.00
C PHE A 169 2.07 -18.42 -10.84
N ALA A 170 1.97 -19.18 -11.93
CA ALA A 170 2.12 -20.65 -11.91
C ALA A 170 3.58 -21.10 -11.68
N THR A 171 4.57 -20.23 -11.92
CA THR A 171 5.98 -20.56 -11.71
C THR A 171 6.35 -20.58 -10.22
N PRO A 172 7.40 -21.30 -9.81
CA PRO A 172 7.88 -21.24 -8.42
C PRO A 172 8.23 -19.83 -7.95
N THR A 173 8.89 -19.04 -8.81
CA THR A 173 9.24 -17.65 -8.51
C THR A 173 8.00 -16.76 -8.40
N GLY A 174 7.04 -16.91 -9.32
CA GLY A 174 5.80 -16.13 -9.31
C GLY A 174 4.98 -16.39 -8.05
N ARG A 175 4.82 -17.67 -7.64
CA ARG A 175 4.14 -18.01 -6.37
C ARG A 175 4.82 -17.36 -5.16
N ARG A 176 6.14 -17.52 -5.04
CA ARG A 176 6.90 -16.90 -3.95
C ARG A 176 6.74 -15.38 -3.94
N TYR A 177 6.85 -14.74 -5.11
CA TYR A 177 6.65 -13.30 -5.21
C TYR A 177 5.23 -12.89 -4.77
N ALA A 178 4.18 -13.61 -5.18
CA ALA A 178 2.82 -13.30 -4.74
C ALA A 178 2.67 -13.41 -3.21
N GLU A 179 3.17 -14.48 -2.61
CA GLU A 179 3.16 -14.72 -1.17
C GLU A 179 3.92 -13.62 -0.41
N ASP A 180 5.15 -13.33 -0.83
CA ASP A 180 6.03 -12.35 -0.17
C ASP A 180 5.53 -10.90 -0.39
N SER A 181 4.99 -10.59 -1.58
CA SER A 181 4.64 -9.21 -1.97
C SER A 181 3.60 -8.56 -1.07
N ILE A 182 2.72 -9.35 -0.48
CA ILE A 182 1.63 -8.86 0.37
C ILE A 182 2.16 -8.51 1.77
N THR A 183 3.22 -9.17 2.24
CA THR A 183 3.82 -8.94 3.55
C THR A 183 5.04 -8.02 3.51
N LEU A 184 5.60 -7.72 2.32
CA LEU A 184 6.78 -6.85 2.17
C LEU A 184 6.62 -5.48 2.88
N MET A 185 5.41 -4.92 2.92
CA MET A 185 5.16 -3.65 3.63
C MET A 185 5.28 -3.77 5.16
N ASN A 186 5.15 -4.99 5.70
CA ASN A 186 5.30 -5.30 7.12
C ASN A 186 6.70 -5.83 7.46
N ASP A 187 7.62 -5.86 6.48
CA ASP A 187 8.99 -6.29 6.71
C ASP A 187 9.66 -5.39 7.77
N PRO A 188 10.39 -5.94 8.76
CA PRO A 188 11.02 -5.15 9.81
C PRO A 188 11.96 -4.06 9.28
N GLU A 189 12.65 -4.31 8.16
CA GLU A 189 13.53 -3.32 7.54
C GLU A 189 12.72 -2.16 6.96
N MET A 190 11.58 -2.45 6.32
CA MET A 190 10.65 -1.43 5.81
C MET A 190 10.01 -0.61 6.94
N VAL A 191 9.62 -1.26 8.03
CA VAL A 191 9.06 -0.60 9.23
C VAL A 191 10.12 0.30 9.88
N ALA A 192 11.35 -0.20 10.04
CA ALA A 192 12.45 0.58 10.61
C ALA A 192 12.81 1.77 9.73
N ALA A 193 12.88 1.59 8.41
CA ALA A 193 13.13 2.66 7.46
C ALA A 193 12.03 3.74 7.52
N THR A 194 10.76 3.34 7.58
CA THR A 194 9.63 4.26 7.70
C THR A 194 9.64 5.01 9.03
N THR A 195 9.96 4.32 10.12
CA THR A 195 10.07 4.93 11.47
C THR A 195 11.19 5.96 11.50
N SER A 196 12.38 5.62 11.01
CA SER A 196 13.53 6.53 10.92
C SER A 196 13.23 7.74 10.05
N MET A 197 12.53 7.56 8.93
CA MET A 197 12.09 8.66 8.07
C MET A 197 11.14 9.61 8.81
N VAL A 198 10.16 9.08 9.55
CA VAL A 198 9.22 9.87 10.36
C VAL A 198 9.97 10.63 11.45
N GLU A 199 10.87 9.96 12.19
CA GLU A 199 11.68 10.56 13.26
C GLU A 199 12.59 11.68 12.75
N GLY A 200 13.29 11.45 11.63
CA GLY A 200 14.12 12.46 10.98
C GLY A 200 13.31 13.67 10.53
N THR A 201 12.15 13.43 9.90
CA THR A 201 11.25 14.51 9.48
C THR A 201 10.73 15.31 10.68
N LEU A 202 10.37 14.65 11.78
CA LEU A 202 9.97 15.31 13.03
C LEU A 202 11.11 16.12 13.63
N ALA A 203 12.33 15.59 13.64
CA ALA A 203 13.52 16.29 14.14
C ALA A 203 13.85 17.55 13.33
N ASP A 204 13.58 17.56 12.02
CA ASP A 204 13.78 18.73 11.17
C ASP A 204 12.66 19.78 11.31
N VAL A 205 11.43 19.34 11.57
CA VAL A 205 10.25 20.22 11.67
C VAL A 205 10.10 20.86 13.06
N LEU A 206 10.43 20.14 14.13
CA LEU A 206 10.26 20.62 15.51
C LEU A 206 11.06 21.91 15.85
N PRO A 207 12.32 22.08 15.40
CA PRO A 207 13.06 23.33 15.59
C PRO A 207 12.36 24.52 14.93
N GLY A 208 11.89 24.36 13.68
CA GLY A 208 11.19 25.40 12.95
C GLY A 208 9.82 25.75 13.54
N GLN A 209 9.13 24.79 14.16
CA GLN A 209 7.87 25.03 14.88
C GLN A 209 8.08 25.81 16.17
N ALA A 210 9.16 25.54 16.91
CA ALA A 210 9.51 26.28 18.12
C ALA A 210 9.91 27.72 17.81
N GLU A 211 10.67 27.93 16.74
CA GLU A 211 11.06 29.25 16.26
C GLU A 211 9.85 30.06 15.76
N ALA A 212 8.98 29.46 14.94
CA ALA A 212 7.74 30.10 14.48
C ALA A 212 6.76 30.43 15.63
N ALA A 213 6.66 29.56 16.65
CA ALA A 213 5.87 29.84 17.84
C ALA A 213 6.45 31.01 18.66
N SER A 214 7.78 31.12 18.73
CA SER A 214 8.46 32.22 19.41
C SER A 214 8.30 33.56 18.68
N GLU A 215 8.37 33.57 17.35
CA GLU A 215 8.13 34.76 16.52
C GLU A 215 6.67 35.22 16.61
N ALA A 216 5.71 34.30 16.58
CA ALA A 216 4.30 34.61 16.76
C ALA A 216 4.00 35.21 18.14
N ALA A 217 4.65 34.69 19.21
CA ALA A 217 4.54 35.24 20.55
C ALA A 217 5.18 36.64 20.67
N ALA A 218 6.33 36.87 20.03
CA ALA A 218 6.98 38.17 19.98
C ALA A 218 6.16 39.21 19.19
N ALA A 219 5.57 38.82 18.07
CA ALA A 219 4.69 39.67 17.27
C ALA A 219 3.40 40.04 18.02
N ALA A 220 2.79 39.10 18.76
CA ALA A 220 1.63 39.37 19.60
C ALA A 220 1.95 40.35 20.75
N THR A 221 3.15 40.24 21.33
CA THR A 221 3.61 41.13 22.42
C THR A 221 3.91 42.54 21.91
N ASN A 222 4.54 42.68 20.74
CA ASN A 222 4.78 43.98 20.12
C ASN A 222 3.49 44.67 19.61
N HIS A 223 2.50 43.90 19.14
CA HIS A 223 1.19 44.44 18.75
C HIS A 223 0.37 44.96 19.95
N ALA A 224 0.55 44.36 21.14
CA ALA A 224 -0.06 44.85 22.37
C ALA A 224 0.62 46.13 22.90
N ALA A 225 1.93 46.27 22.70
CA ALA A 225 2.70 47.45 23.12
C ALA A 225 2.49 48.69 22.24
N SER A 226 2.16 48.54 20.95
CA SER A 226 1.93 49.69 20.05
C SER A 226 0.53 50.33 20.17
N LYS A 227 -0.31 49.86 21.09
CA LYS A 227 -1.66 50.37 21.36
C LYS A 227 -1.77 51.23 22.62
N PHE A 228 -0.63 51.57 23.24
CA PHE A 228 -0.48 52.57 24.29
C PHE A 228 0.52 53.63 23.85
#